data_AF-A0A7D8AM85-F1
#
_entry.id   AF-A0A7D8AM85-F1
#
_cell.length_a   1.000
_cell.length_b   1.000
_cell.length_c   1.000
_cell.angle_alpha   90.00
_cell.angle_beta   90.00
_cell.angle_gamma   90.00
#
_symmetry.space_group_name_H-M   'P 1'
#
loop_
_entity.id
_entity.type
_entity.pdbx_description
1 polymer ?
#
loop_
_entity_poly.entity_id
_entity_poly.type
_entity_poly.pdbx_seq_one_letter_code
_entity_poly.pdbx_strand_id
1 'polypeptide(L)'
;MSPRTPLAFGALVTALLLASCSTPAPKPAPPSSASASAEPSTAATTAAVDDETPAVDAEPACDTIITSGTVDALTSQGWTSKHQELRIGETLIENGLLCMWADFSTASDHGQMYGWGALDERTSETAQSNLKRDGWLRSTEGEIVYFTEDPAYAIATDEDGFGMTYEFGDGWVKFADTKQGLLLIDWKG
;
A
#
# COMPACT_ATOMS: atom_id res chain seq x y z
N MET A 1 -16.08 3.77 50.07
CA MET A 1 -17.45 4.17 50.47
C MET A 1 -17.65 5.65 50.13
N SER A 2 -18.42 5.91 49.09
CA SER A 2 -19.42 7.00 48.97
C SER A 2 -20.25 6.71 47.71
N PRO A 3 -21.53 7.11 47.69
CA PRO A 3 -22.62 6.19 47.38
C PRO A 3 -23.11 6.23 45.93
N ARG A 4 -23.70 5.11 45.50
CA ARG A 4 -24.60 5.01 44.35
C ARG A 4 -26.03 5.35 44.81
N THR A 5 -26.75 6.19 44.07
CA THR A 5 -28.23 6.20 44.12
C THR A 5 -28.84 6.56 42.75
N PRO A 6 -29.86 5.81 42.26
CA PRO A 6 -30.54 6.00 40.98
C PRO A 6 -31.97 6.60 41.12
N LEU A 7 -32.70 6.63 39.98
CA LEU A 7 -34.13 6.96 39.75
C LEU A 7 -34.43 8.47 39.60
N ALA A 8 -35.35 8.93 38.74
CA ALA A 8 -36.63 8.34 38.39
C ALA A 8 -37.20 8.81 37.03
N PHE A 9 -38.19 8.03 36.59
CA PHE A 9 -39.15 8.19 35.51
C PHE A 9 -39.83 9.57 35.43
N GLY A 10 -40.14 9.97 34.20
CA GLY A 10 -41.12 11.03 33.90
C GLY A 10 -41.69 10.85 32.50
N ALA A 11 -42.68 9.98 32.36
CA ALA A 11 -43.52 9.92 31.17
C ALA A 11 -44.56 11.05 31.21
N LEU A 12 -44.63 11.87 30.17
CA LEU A 12 -45.82 12.68 29.88
C LEU A 12 -46.18 12.51 28.41
N VAL A 13 -47.28 11.81 28.19
CA VAL A 13 -47.98 11.72 26.91
C VAL A 13 -48.80 12.98 26.74
N THR A 14 -48.69 13.66 25.59
CA THR A 14 -49.73 14.58 25.13
C THR A 14 -49.84 14.48 23.62
N ALA A 15 -50.94 13.86 23.18
CA ALA A 15 -51.36 13.84 21.79
C ALA A 15 -52.03 15.18 21.44
N LEU A 16 -51.55 15.87 20.42
CA LEU A 16 -52.34 16.81 19.65
C LEU A 16 -52.24 16.45 18.17
N LEU A 17 -53.38 16.02 17.63
CA LEU A 17 -53.66 15.88 16.21
C LEU A 17 -53.93 17.26 15.61
N LEU A 18 -53.13 17.66 14.63
CA LEU A 18 -53.48 18.72 13.67
C LEU A 18 -53.08 18.21 12.28
N ALA A 19 -54.08 17.72 11.55
CA ALA A 19 -53.98 17.46 10.13
C ALA A 19 -53.82 18.80 9.39
N SER A 20 -52.77 18.92 8.59
CA SER A 20 -52.65 19.91 7.52
C SER A 20 -51.84 19.30 6.39
N CYS A 21 -52.55 18.84 5.36
CA CYS A 21 -51.96 18.54 4.06
C CYS A 21 -51.51 19.87 3.44
N SER A 22 -50.20 20.08 3.35
CA SER A 22 -49.63 21.07 2.44
C SER A 22 -48.86 20.31 1.36
N THR A 23 -49.44 20.28 0.16
CA THR A 23 -48.80 19.78 -1.05
C THR A 23 -47.56 20.63 -1.33
N PRO A 24 -46.35 20.07 -1.40
CA PRO A 24 -45.19 20.81 -1.89
C PRO A 24 -45.40 21.13 -3.36
N ALA A 25 -45.30 22.40 -3.74
CA ALA A 25 -45.21 22.81 -5.13
C ALA A 25 -44.00 22.11 -5.79
N PRO A 26 -44.10 21.66 -7.05
CA PRO A 26 -42.98 21.02 -7.72
C PRO A 26 -41.80 21.99 -7.82
N LYS A 27 -40.66 21.56 -7.27
CA LYS A 27 -39.38 22.26 -7.41
C LYS A 27 -39.01 22.34 -8.90
N PRO A 28 -38.55 23.49 -9.42
CA PRO A 28 -38.02 23.55 -10.77
C PRO A 28 -36.88 22.55 -10.92
N ALA A 29 -36.92 21.73 -11.96
CA ALA A 29 -35.81 20.84 -12.28
C ALA A 29 -34.53 21.67 -12.47
N PRO A 30 -33.37 21.23 -11.97
CA PRO A 30 -32.10 21.86 -12.33
C PRO A 30 -31.92 21.79 -13.85
N PRO A 31 -31.27 22.80 -14.47
CA PRO A 31 -30.98 22.74 -15.90
C PRO A 31 -30.20 21.45 -16.19
N SER A 32 -30.65 20.73 -17.22
CA SER A 32 -29.94 19.57 -17.75
C SER A 32 -28.62 20.08 -18.34
N SER A 33 -27.54 20.01 -17.57
CA SER A 33 -26.21 20.01 -18.13
C SER A 33 -26.09 18.71 -18.91
N ALA A 34 -26.19 18.79 -20.23
CA ALA A 34 -25.71 17.73 -21.09
C ALA A 34 -24.21 17.56 -20.79
N SER A 35 -23.85 16.58 -19.97
CA SER A 35 -22.48 16.09 -19.93
C SER A 35 -22.18 15.58 -21.32
N ALA A 36 -21.34 16.30 -22.07
CA ALA A 36 -20.66 15.71 -23.20
C ALA A 36 -19.93 14.48 -22.65
N SER A 37 -20.37 13.29 -23.08
CA SER A 37 -19.63 12.06 -22.85
C SER A 37 -18.28 12.27 -23.53
N ALA A 38 -17.21 12.43 -22.76
CA ALA A 38 -15.88 12.27 -23.31
C ALA A 38 -15.81 10.84 -23.85
N GLU A 39 -15.56 10.73 -25.16
CA GLU A 39 -15.26 9.46 -25.81
C GLU A 39 -14.07 8.82 -25.07
N PRO A 40 -14.08 7.51 -24.79
CA PRO A 40 -12.96 6.87 -24.12
C PRO A 40 -11.71 7.11 -24.96
N SER A 41 -10.77 7.89 -24.39
CA SER A 41 -9.43 8.04 -24.93
C SER A 41 -8.87 6.65 -25.17
N THR A 42 -8.38 6.42 -26.39
CA THR A 42 -7.75 5.19 -26.88
C THR A 42 -7.00 4.48 -25.76
N ALA A 43 -7.37 3.23 -25.48
CA ALA A 43 -6.69 2.39 -24.51
C ALA A 43 -5.18 2.51 -24.73
N ALA A 44 -4.45 2.92 -23.68
CA ALA A 44 -3.01 2.85 -23.69
C ALA A 44 -2.65 1.40 -23.99
N THR A 45 -1.99 1.17 -25.13
CA THR A 45 -1.37 -0.12 -25.40
C THR A 45 -0.22 -0.23 -24.41
N THR A 46 -0.39 -1.05 -23.37
CA THR A 46 0.72 -1.54 -22.56
C THR A 46 1.59 -2.37 -23.50
N ALA A 47 2.68 -1.77 -23.99
CA ALA A 47 3.75 -2.56 -24.58
C ALA A 47 4.24 -3.53 -23.50
N ALA A 48 4.47 -4.79 -23.89
CA ALA A 48 5.17 -5.71 -23.01
C ALA A 48 6.52 -5.08 -22.66
N VAL A 49 6.83 -5.01 -21.36
CA VAL A 49 8.17 -4.66 -20.92
C VAL A 49 9.06 -5.79 -21.44
N ASP A 50 10.10 -5.45 -22.21
CA ASP A 50 11.12 -6.43 -22.58
C ASP A 50 11.71 -6.98 -21.28
N ASP A 51 11.43 -8.26 -21.02
CA ASP A 51 11.93 -9.04 -19.90
C ASP A 51 13.40 -9.36 -20.20
N GLU A 52 14.27 -8.35 -20.05
CA GLU A 52 15.71 -8.60 -20.04
C GLU A 52 16.03 -9.26 -18.70
N THR A 53 15.92 -10.59 -18.69
CA THR A 53 16.29 -11.41 -17.53
C THR A 53 17.70 -10.99 -17.08
N PRO A 54 17.86 -10.51 -15.83
CA PRO A 54 19.16 -10.09 -15.33
C PRO A 54 20.20 -11.20 -15.50
N ALA A 55 21.44 -10.81 -15.84
CA ALA A 55 22.54 -11.75 -15.91
C ALA A 55 22.69 -12.47 -14.55
N VAL A 56 22.93 -13.78 -14.58
CA VAL A 56 22.95 -14.71 -13.42
C VAL A 56 23.96 -14.33 -12.32
N ASP A 57 24.86 -13.37 -12.58
CA ASP A 57 25.87 -12.88 -11.63
C ASP A 57 25.80 -11.36 -11.40
N ALA A 58 24.75 -10.67 -11.87
CA ALA A 58 24.60 -9.25 -11.63
C ALA A 58 24.22 -9.00 -10.16
N GLU A 59 24.91 -8.07 -9.49
CA GLU A 59 24.50 -7.66 -8.15
C GLU A 59 23.24 -6.79 -8.23
N PRO A 60 22.28 -6.97 -7.30
CA PRO A 60 21.08 -6.14 -7.30
C PRO A 60 21.44 -4.69 -6.95
N ALA A 61 20.85 -3.76 -7.70
CA ALA A 61 20.98 -2.32 -7.53
C ALA A 61 19.60 -1.67 -7.59
N CYS A 62 19.48 -0.43 -7.11
CA CYS A 62 18.17 0.21 -6.99
C CYS A 62 17.40 0.36 -8.31
N ASP A 63 18.12 0.56 -9.41
CA ASP A 63 17.59 0.68 -10.76
C ASP A 63 17.46 -0.66 -11.49
N THR A 64 17.97 -1.75 -10.91
CA THR A 64 17.84 -3.10 -11.51
C THR A 64 16.81 -3.95 -10.78
N ILE A 65 16.52 -3.68 -9.50
CA ILE A 65 15.55 -4.49 -8.76
C ILE A 65 14.09 -4.19 -9.13
N ILE A 66 13.83 -3.02 -9.71
CA ILE A 66 12.51 -2.62 -10.19
C ILE A 66 12.45 -2.63 -11.72
N THR A 67 11.25 -2.73 -12.30
CA THR A 67 11.10 -2.70 -13.76
C THR A 67 11.71 -1.44 -14.38
N SER A 68 12.27 -1.57 -15.58
CA SER A 68 12.83 -0.44 -16.34
C SER A 68 11.82 0.70 -16.54
N GLY A 69 10.56 0.37 -16.81
CA GLY A 69 9.48 1.36 -16.90
C GLY A 69 9.27 2.16 -15.61
N THR A 70 9.43 1.53 -14.44
CA THR A 70 9.40 2.23 -13.15
C THR A 70 10.60 3.16 -12.99
N VAL A 71 11.81 2.71 -13.36
CA VAL A 71 13.03 3.55 -13.33
C VAL A 71 12.86 4.78 -14.22
N ASP A 72 12.38 4.60 -15.45
CA ASP A 72 12.13 5.69 -16.39
C ASP A 72 11.09 6.69 -15.84
N ALA A 73 9.99 6.17 -15.27
CA ALA A 73 8.96 7.01 -14.69
C ALA A 73 9.49 7.84 -13.51
N LEU A 74 10.29 7.26 -12.62
CA LEU A 74 10.86 7.97 -11.46
C LEU A 74 11.89 9.00 -11.90
N THR A 75 12.83 8.61 -12.76
CA THR A 75 13.90 9.50 -13.23
C THR A 75 13.37 10.65 -14.10
N SER A 76 12.31 10.43 -14.88
CA SER A 76 11.65 11.50 -15.66
C SER A 76 11.03 12.60 -14.79
N GLN A 77 10.68 12.28 -13.54
CA GLN A 77 10.22 13.23 -12.53
C GLN A 77 11.37 13.91 -11.77
N GLY A 78 12.62 13.62 -12.14
CA GLY A 78 13.81 14.14 -11.47
C GLY A 78 14.17 13.40 -10.18
N TRP A 79 13.54 12.25 -9.92
CA TRP A 79 13.84 11.47 -8.71
C TRP A 79 15.15 10.68 -8.88
N THR A 80 15.80 10.41 -7.75
CA THR A 80 17.00 9.57 -7.66
C THR A 80 16.83 8.56 -6.54
N SER A 81 17.62 7.49 -6.56
CA SER A 81 17.59 6.45 -5.52
C SER A 81 18.71 6.59 -4.51
N LYS A 82 18.44 6.24 -3.25
CA LYS A 82 19.44 5.96 -2.22
C LYS A 82 19.28 4.53 -1.69
N HIS A 83 20.40 3.80 -1.68
CA HIS A 83 20.49 2.47 -1.12
C HIS A 83 20.70 2.51 0.40
N GLN A 84 19.98 1.65 1.11
CA GLN A 84 20.07 1.35 2.54
C GLN A 84 20.10 -0.16 2.77
N GLU A 85 20.60 -0.61 3.93
CA GLU A 85 20.51 -2.02 4.32
C GLU A 85 19.04 -2.45 4.43
N LEU A 86 18.68 -3.60 3.85
CA LEU A 86 17.37 -4.19 4.09
C LEU A 86 17.34 -4.87 5.48
N ARG A 87 16.41 -4.43 6.33
CA ARG A 87 16.15 -5.02 7.64
C ARG A 87 14.69 -5.33 7.81
N ILE A 88 14.40 -6.48 8.42
CA ILE A 88 13.05 -6.90 8.79
C ILE A 88 12.97 -6.93 10.31
N GLY A 89 12.42 -5.87 10.91
CA GLY A 89 12.53 -5.62 12.33
C GLY A 89 14.00 -5.54 12.76
N GLU A 90 14.42 -6.44 13.64
CA GLU A 90 15.81 -6.56 14.11
C GLU A 90 16.72 -7.43 13.20
N THR A 91 16.14 -8.14 12.22
CA THR A 91 16.88 -9.06 11.35
C THR A 91 17.49 -8.30 10.18
N LEU A 92 18.83 -8.34 10.04
CA LEU A 92 19.52 -7.89 8.84
C LEU A 92 19.39 -8.94 7.73
N ILE A 93 19.06 -8.51 6.52
CA ILE A 93 19.10 -9.36 5.33
C ILE A 93 20.46 -9.14 4.68
N GLU A 94 21.36 -10.13 4.80
CA GLU A 94 22.72 -10.00 4.26
C GLU A 94 22.69 -9.81 2.74
N ASN A 95 23.42 -8.81 2.25
CA ASN A 95 23.41 -8.37 0.84
C ASN A 95 22.01 -7.97 0.32
N GLY A 96 21.03 -7.79 1.20
CA GLY A 96 19.75 -7.20 0.88
C GLY A 96 19.85 -5.68 0.80
N LEU A 97 19.08 -5.11 -0.11
CA LEU A 97 19.01 -3.68 -0.37
C LEU A 97 17.59 -3.16 -0.18
N LEU A 98 17.50 -1.97 0.40
CA LEU A 98 16.30 -1.15 0.43
C LEU A 98 16.60 0.15 -0.30
N CYS A 99 15.80 0.46 -1.31
CA CYS A 99 15.99 1.59 -2.20
C CYS A 99 14.89 2.62 -1.99
N MET A 100 15.28 3.78 -1.46
CA MET A 100 14.38 4.93 -1.37
C MET A 100 14.56 5.82 -2.59
N TRP A 101 13.49 5.93 -3.37
CA TRP A 101 13.38 6.80 -4.53
C TRP A 101 12.62 8.08 -4.16
N ALA A 102 13.23 9.24 -4.39
CA ALA A 102 12.62 10.53 -4.12
C ALA A 102 13.33 11.67 -4.87
N ASP A 103 12.72 12.86 -4.88
CA ASP A 103 13.46 14.11 -5.10
C ASP A 103 14.13 14.56 -3.80
N PHE A 104 15.40 14.20 -3.63
CA PHE A 104 16.18 14.60 -2.45
C PHE A 104 16.61 16.07 -2.43
N SER A 105 16.35 16.84 -3.50
CA SER A 105 16.61 18.29 -3.51
C SER A 105 15.52 19.08 -2.77
N THR A 106 14.34 18.48 -2.61
CA THR A 106 13.19 19.04 -1.92
C THR A 106 12.96 18.31 -0.59
N ALA A 107 12.78 19.05 0.50
CA ALA A 107 12.36 18.44 1.77
C ALA A 107 10.90 18.01 1.67
N SER A 108 10.66 16.71 1.51
CA SER A 108 9.34 16.11 1.35
C SER A 108 9.30 14.73 2.00
N ASP A 109 8.10 14.30 2.38
CA ASP A 109 7.75 12.94 2.77
C ASP A 109 7.32 12.08 1.57
N HIS A 110 7.35 12.62 0.35
CA HIS A 110 7.10 11.89 -0.87
C HIS A 110 8.33 11.07 -1.25
N GLY A 111 8.18 9.76 -1.21
CA GLY A 111 9.16 8.80 -1.69
C GLY A 111 8.50 7.46 -1.94
N GLN A 112 9.22 6.59 -2.63
CA GLN A 112 8.83 5.20 -2.82
C GLN A 112 9.98 4.29 -2.43
N MET A 113 9.67 3.23 -1.69
CA MET A 113 10.61 2.25 -1.20
C MET A 113 10.40 0.91 -1.88
N TYR A 114 11.49 0.35 -2.39
CA TYR A 114 11.53 -1.01 -2.94
C TYR A 114 12.72 -1.75 -2.35
N GLY A 115 12.49 -2.94 -1.81
CA GLY A 115 13.52 -3.76 -1.22
C GLY A 115 13.55 -5.15 -1.79
N TRP A 116 14.75 -5.72 -1.89
CA TRP A 116 14.97 -7.10 -2.29
C TRP A 116 16.15 -7.68 -1.53
N GLY A 117 16.13 -8.98 -1.25
CA GLY A 117 17.30 -9.67 -0.74
C GLY A 117 17.17 -11.19 -0.86
N ALA A 118 18.30 -11.86 -1.07
CA ALA A 118 18.40 -13.30 -0.88
C ALA A 118 18.17 -13.64 0.60
N LEU A 119 17.46 -14.72 0.87
CA LEU A 119 17.01 -15.07 2.20
C LEU A 119 16.99 -16.58 2.41
N ASP A 120 17.92 -17.09 3.19
CA ASP A 120 17.91 -18.51 3.56
C ASP A 120 16.72 -18.86 4.46
N GLU A 121 16.37 -20.16 4.51
CA GLU A 121 15.22 -20.68 5.26
C GLU A 121 15.22 -20.25 6.73
N ARG A 122 16.37 -20.36 7.43
CA ARG A 122 16.47 -20.02 8.86
C ARG A 122 16.25 -18.53 9.09
N THR A 123 16.84 -17.68 8.25
CA THR A 123 16.68 -16.23 8.35
C THR A 123 15.25 -15.82 7.99
N SER A 124 14.62 -16.49 7.02
CA SER A 124 13.20 -16.33 6.68
C SER A 124 12.27 -16.66 7.84
N GLU A 125 12.45 -17.83 8.46
CA GLU A 125 11.65 -18.23 9.64
C GLU A 125 11.78 -17.22 10.79
N THR A 126 13.01 -16.73 11.02
CA THR A 126 13.29 -15.74 12.06
C THR A 126 12.59 -14.41 11.75
N ALA A 127 12.74 -13.90 10.53
CA ALA A 127 12.12 -12.64 10.10
C ALA A 127 10.58 -12.71 10.16
N GLN A 128 9.97 -13.79 9.67
CA GLN A 128 8.52 -13.98 9.72
C GLN A 128 8.00 -14.10 11.16
N SER A 129 8.76 -14.77 12.04
CA SER A 129 8.44 -14.85 13.47
C SER A 129 8.47 -13.47 14.15
N ASN A 130 9.48 -12.65 13.84
CA ASN A 130 9.61 -11.29 14.34
C ASN A 130 8.45 -10.41 13.87
N LEU A 131 8.12 -10.42 12.57
CA LEU A 131 6.98 -9.67 12.03
C LEU A 131 5.66 -10.05 12.73
N LYS A 132 5.43 -11.35 12.92
CA LYS A 132 4.24 -11.84 13.64
C LYS A 132 4.20 -11.35 15.10
N ARG A 133 5.34 -11.38 15.80
CA ARG A 133 5.46 -10.88 17.17
C ARG A 133 5.20 -9.37 17.23
N ASP A 134 5.64 -8.64 16.22
CA ASP A 134 5.55 -7.19 16.13
C ASP A 134 4.18 -6.71 15.62
N GLY A 135 3.24 -7.64 15.39
CA GLY A 135 1.84 -7.34 15.08
C GLY A 135 1.50 -7.25 13.59
N TRP A 136 2.43 -7.61 12.70
CA TRP A 136 2.18 -7.61 11.25
C TRP A 136 1.15 -8.68 10.87
N LEU A 137 0.31 -8.33 9.88
CA LEU A 137 -0.77 -9.17 9.39
C LEU A 137 -0.23 -10.15 8.36
N ARG A 138 -0.27 -11.44 8.70
CA ARG A 138 0.16 -12.52 7.80
C ARG A 138 -0.99 -12.93 6.86
N SER A 139 -0.68 -13.06 5.57
CA SER A 139 -1.53 -13.73 4.59
C SER A 139 -0.70 -14.64 3.67
N THR A 140 -1.35 -15.47 2.86
CA THR A 140 -0.68 -16.43 1.98
C THR A 140 -1.41 -16.54 0.66
N GLU A 141 -0.65 -16.64 -0.43
CA GLU A 141 -1.17 -16.93 -1.77
C GLU A 141 -0.31 -18.02 -2.40
N GLY A 142 -0.83 -19.25 -2.43
CA GLY A 142 -0.03 -20.42 -2.81
C GLY A 142 1.14 -20.62 -1.84
N GLU A 143 2.36 -20.66 -2.37
CA GLU A 143 3.60 -20.81 -1.60
C GLU A 143 4.16 -19.46 -1.10
N ILE A 144 3.62 -18.35 -1.59
CA ILE A 144 4.06 -17.02 -1.20
C ILE A 144 3.41 -16.60 0.13
N VAL A 145 4.23 -16.08 1.03
CA VAL A 145 3.78 -15.55 2.32
C VAL A 145 3.93 -14.04 2.34
N TYR A 146 2.86 -13.33 2.69
CA TYR A 146 2.88 -11.88 2.84
C TYR A 146 2.78 -11.50 4.30
N PHE A 147 3.47 -10.42 4.66
CA PHE A 147 3.28 -9.71 5.91
C PHE A 147 3.06 -8.23 5.61
N THR A 148 1.87 -7.74 5.91
CA THR A 148 1.51 -6.33 5.73
C THR A 148 1.38 -5.66 7.08
N GLU A 149 1.77 -4.39 7.16
CA GLU A 149 1.57 -3.60 8.37
C GLU A 149 0.08 -3.51 8.75
N ASP A 150 -0.22 -3.28 10.03
CA ASP A 150 -1.60 -3.05 10.43
C ASP A 150 -2.09 -1.71 9.83
N PRO A 151 -3.19 -1.69 9.05
CA PRO A 151 -3.70 -0.49 8.43
C PRO A 151 -4.09 0.60 9.44
N ALA A 152 -4.29 0.27 10.71
CA ALA A 152 -4.50 1.25 11.78
C ALA A 152 -3.26 2.13 12.06
N TYR A 153 -2.07 1.70 11.64
CA TYR A 153 -0.79 2.41 11.80
C TYR A 153 -0.14 2.81 10.48
N ALA A 154 -0.69 2.37 9.35
CA ALA A 154 -0.17 2.67 8.02
C ALA A 154 -0.24 4.17 7.70
N ILE A 155 0.83 4.72 7.11
CA ILE A 155 0.87 6.09 6.61
C ILE A 155 0.11 6.19 5.28
N ALA A 156 0.24 5.16 4.45
CA ALA A 156 -0.43 5.03 3.17
C ALA A 156 -0.82 3.56 2.94
N THR A 157 -1.90 3.35 2.20
CA THR A 157 -2.40 2.03 1.82
C THR A 157 -2.80 2.04 0.35
N ASP A 158 -2.71 0.90 -0.32
CA ASP A 158 -3.34 0.70 -1.63
C ASP A 158 -4.88 0.63 -1.54
N GLU A 159 -5.52 0.39 -2.69
CA GLU A 159 -6.98 0.35 -2.83
C GLU A 159 -7.64 -0.77 -2.01
N ASP A 160 -6.89 -1.83 -1.72
CA ASP A 160 -7.34 -2.97 -0.92
C ASP A 160 -7.03 -2.77 0.58
N GLY A 161 -6.42 -1.63 0.95
CA GLY A 161 -6.08 -1.27 2.31
C GLY A 161 -4.75 -1.84 2.80
N PHE A 162 -3.88 -2.34 1.90
CA PHE A 162 -2.56 -2.84 2.27
C PHE A 162 -1.52 -1.72 2.23
N GLY A 163 -0.88 -1.47 3.38
CA GLY A 163 0.29 -0.59 3.48
C GLY A 163 1.58 -1.33 3.21
N MET A 164 2.65 -0.92 3.89
CA MET A 164 3.98 -1.53 3.77
C MET A 164 3.87 -3.05 3.86
N THR A 165 4.45 -3.74 2.88
CA THR A 165 4.28 -5.20 2.75
C THR A 165 5.61 -5.87 2.41
N TYR A 166 5.88 -6.96 3.12
CA TYR A 166 6.90 -7.94 2.77
C TYR A 166 6.27 -9.12 2.03
N GLU A 167 6.96 -9.62 1.01
CA GLU A 167 6.63 -10.85 0.28
C GLU A 167 7.80 -11.82 0.41
N PHE A 168 7.54 -12.98 0.99
CA PHE A 168 8.50 -14.05 1.17
C PHE A 168 8.21 -15.16 0.16
N GLY A 169 9.23 -15.48 -0.65
CA GLY A 169 9.23 -16.64 -1.53
C GLY A 169 10.33 -17.63 -1.17
N ASP A 170 10.60 -18.57 -2.07
CA ASP A 170 11.68 -19.54 -1.91
C ASP A 170 13.05 -18.87 -2.14
N GLY A 171 13.80 -18.66 -1.06
CA GLY A 171 15.16 -18.12 -1.11
C GLY A 171 15.27 -16.60 -1.21
N TRP A 172 14.17 -15.84 -1.14
CA TRP A 172 14.18 -14.38 -1.27
C TRP A 172 13.08 -13.69 -0.48
N VAL A 173 13.25 -12.38 -0.29
CA VAL A 173 12.23 -11.46 0.22
C VAL A 173 12.16 -10.19 -0.61
N LYS A 174 10.94 -9.70 -0.82
CA LYS A 174 10.66 -8.37 -1.39
C LYS A 174 10.00 -7.48 -0.33
N PHE A 175 10.15 -6.17 -0.50
CA PHE A 175 9.49 -5.16 0.31
C PHE A 175 9.02 -4.00 -0.58
N ALA A 176 7.82 -3.48 -0.32
CA ALA A 176 7.35 -2.24 -0.92
C ALA A 176 6.39 -1.48 0.02
N ASP A 177 6.18 -0.19 -0.25
CA ASP A 177 5.26 0.68 0.52
C ASP A 177 3.79 0.22 0.47
N THR A 178 3.43 -0.57 -0.53
CA THR A 178 2.11 -1.20 -0.67
C THR A 178 2.26 -2.60 -1.25
N LYS A 179 1.22 -3.42 -1.11
CA LYS A 179 1.22 -4.75 -1.73
C LYS A 179 1.28 -4.67 -3.25
N GLN A 180 0.58 -3.71 -3.86
CA GLN A 180 0.66 -3.47 -5.30
C GLN A 180 2.07 -3.09 -5.77
N GLY A 181 2.85 -2.36 -4.95
CA GLY A 181 4.22 -1.96 -5.28
C GLY A 181 5.18 -3.15 -5.46
N LEU A 182 4.89 -4.30 -4.85
CA LEU A 182 5.70 -5.53 -5.00
C LEU A 182 5.74 -6.04 -6.43
N LEU A 183 4.69 -5.78 -7.22
CA LEU A 183 4.61 -6.16 -8.64
C LEU A 183 5.65 -5.42 -9.49
N LEU A 184 6.18 -4.30 -9.01
CA LEU A 184 7.18 -3.51 -9.71
C LEU A 184 8.60 -4.05 -9.48
N ILE A 185 8.78 -4.99 -8.56
CA ILE A 185 10.08 -5.60 -8.24
C ILE A 185 10.24 -6.87 -9.07
N ASP A 186 11.13 -6.82 -10.06
CA ASP A 186 11.34 -7.87 -11.06
C ASP A 186 12.76 -8.46 -11.01
N TRP A 187 13.27 -8.61 -9.80
CA TRP A 187 14.54 -9.29 -9.56
C TRP A 187 14.31 -10.71 -9.08
N LYS A 188 14.96 -11.68 -9.75
CA LYS A 188 14.76 -13.11 -9.46
C LYS A 188 15.95 -13.83 -8.83
N GLY A 189 17.13 -13.18 -8.78
CA GLY A 189 18.35 -13.81 -8.26
C GLY A 189 18.95 -14.78 -9.27
#